data_AF-A0A936FP93-F1
#
_entry.id   AF-A0A936FP93-F1
#
_cell.length_a   1.000
_cell.length_b   1.000
_cell.length_c   1.000
_cell.angle_alpha   90.00
_cell.angle_beta   90.00
_cell.angle_gamma   90.00
#
_symmetry.space_group_name_H-M   'P 1'
#
loop_
_entity.id
_entity.type
_entity.pdbx_description
1 polymer ?
#
loop_
_entity_poly.entity_id
_entity_poly.type
_entity_poly.pdbx_seq_one_letter_code
_entity_poly.pdbx_strand_id
1 'polypeptide(L)'
;MSIHLYFSLIPEALIASMLPPEAFGQYYATGHKFKSKGQAVFFEIDPAYRHPYFDIEGCYARCTAKPDGKPKNSVYVSMYRVIEHLTVSAIGNLYLTTAMGATLGLSRGGALPPIVPERHMYQDLTPINSLVASILDPAAYYRDVTTAPSHSFSFPGMCFVELELGRLARDPEDGQDEDLPYPFMQHLREALLELDPVTKQNKLVHRVHSLEFPYRMVKQGFYVGIGPELVFYPMLAQQVLRRDHPNWWRSANL
;
A
#
# COMPACT_ATOMS: atom_id res chain seq x y z
N MET A 1 1.37 27.12 -11.23
CA MET A 1 0.77 25.92 -10.62
C MET A 1 1.72 24.76 -10.85
N SER A 2 2.11 24.04 -9.81
CA SER A 2 2.99 22.86 -9.92
C SER A 2 2.20 21.64 -10.36
N ILE A 3 2.82 20.76 -11.16
CA ILE A 3 2.30 19.43 -11.44
C ILE A 3 2.93 18.46 -10.44
N HIS A 4 2.11 17.67 -9.78
CA HIS A 4 2.48 16.54 -8.95
C HIS A 4 2.37 15.25 -9.77
N LEU A 5 3.20 14.26 -9.43
CA LEU A 5 3.14 12.93 -10.00
C LEU A 5 2.81 11.94 -8.87
N TYR A 6 1.77 11.14 -9.05
CA TYR A 6 1.30 10.19 -8.05
C TYR A 6 1.32 8.77 -8.59
N PHE A 7 1.83 7.85 -7.79
CA PHE A 7 1.74 6.42 -8.02
C PHE A 7 0.65 5.82 -7.13
N SER A 8 -0.53 5.57 -7.70
CA SER A 8 -1.65 4.91 -7.04
C SER A 8 -1.42 3.40 -6.95
N LEU A 9 -1.79 2.80 -5.81
CA LEU A 9 -1.81 1.35 -5.58
C LEU A 9 -3.20 0.74 -5.76
N ILE A 10 -4.26 1.54 -5.66
CA ILE A 10 -5.65 1.08 -5.69
C ILE A 10 -6.47 1.91 -6.70
N PRO A 11 -6.57 1.48 -7.97
CA PRO A 11 -5.72 0.48 -8.63
C PRO A 11 -4.32 1.05 -8.96
N GLU A 12 -3.44 0.19 -9.46
CA GLU A 12 -2.11 0.58 -9.95
C GLU A 12 -2.21 1.64 -11.07
N ALA A 13 -1.64 2.83 -10.86
CA ALA A 13 -1.58 3.87 -11.89
C ALA A 13 -0.53 4.94 -11.61
N LEU A 14 0.06 5.50 -12.67
CA LEU A 14 0.89 6.71 -12.62
C LEU A 14 0.07 7.90 -13.12
N ILE A 15 -0.08 8.94 -12.31
CA ILE A 15 -1.05 10.01 -12.54
C ILE A 15 -0.40 11.38 -12.34
N ALA A 16 -0.48 12.24 -13.34
CA ALA A 16 -0.14 13.65 -13.22
C ALA A 16 -1.35 14.45 -12.70
N SER A 17 -1.15 15.37 -11.76
CA SER A 17 -2.21 16.19 -11.19
C SER A 17 -1.72 17.59 -10.82
N MET A 18 -2.61 18.58 -10.87
CA MET A 18 -2.35 19.90 -10.26
C MET A 18 -2.84 20.00 -8.81
N LEU A 19 -3.42 18.92 -8.26
CA LEU A 19 -3.90 18.89 -6.89
C LEU A 19 -2.76 18.50 -5.95
N PRO A 20 -2.58 19.19 -4.81
CA PRO A 20 -1.71 18.71 -3.74
C PRO A 20 -2.25 17.38 -3.16
N PRO A 21 -1.43 16.63 -2.41
CA PRO A 21 -1.75 15.25 -2.03
C PRO A 21 -3.09 15.10 -1.30
N GLU A 22 -3.45 16.00 -0.39
CA GLU A 22 -4.71 15.94 0.35
C GLU A 22 -5.92 16.13 -0.58
N ALA A 23 -5.84 17.10 -1.50
CA ALA A 23 -6.91 17.37 -2.46
C ALA A 23 -6.99 16.27 -3.53
N PHE A 24 -5.85 15.71 -3.94
CA PHE A 24 -5.80 14.57 -4.85
C PHE A 24 -6.43 13.34 -4.21
N GLY A 25 -6.04 12.98 -2.99
CA GLY A 25 -6.60 11.86 -2.24
C GLY A 25 -8.11 12.00 -2.09
N GLN A 26 -8.61 13.16 -1.62
CA GLN A 26 -10.04 13.43 -1.52
C GLN A 26 -10.77 13.20 -2.85
N TYR A 27 -10.26 13.79 -3.94
CA TYR A 27 -10.82 13.63 -5.28
C TYR A 27 -10.81 12.18 -5.75
N TYR A 28 -9.70 11.46 -5.51
CA TYR A 28 -9.51 10.10 -6.01
C TYR A 28 -10.40 9.10 -5.27
N ALA A 29 -10.52 9.23 -3.95
CA ALA A 29 -11.36 8.39 -3.09
C ALA A 29 -12.86 8.60 -3.32
N THR A 30 -13.29 9.85 -3.55
CA THR A 30 -14.72 10.20 -3.57
C THR A 30 -15.28 10.55 -4.96
N GLY A 31 -14.41 10.69 -5.95
CA GLY A 31 -14.76 11.08 -7.30
C GLY A 31 -15.33 12.51 -7.41
N HIS A 32 -15.70 12.88 -8.63
CA HIS A 32 -16.33 14.18 -8.88
C HIS A 32 -17.74 14.24 -8.27
N LYS A 33 -18.03 15.27 -7.46
CA LYS A 33 -19.28 15.42 -6.69
C LYS A 33 -19.52 14.36 -5.61
N PHE A 34 -18.48 13.69 -5.09
CA PHE A 34 -18.60 12.72 -3.98
C PHE A 34 -19.52 11.53 -4.29
N LYS A 35 -19.52 11.09 -5.56
CA LYS A 35 -20.40 10.01 -6.05
C LYS A 35 -19.76 8.62 -6.04
N SER A 36 -18.45 8.56 -5.90
CA SER A 36 -17.71 7.32 -5.65
C SER A 36 -17.36 7.24 -4.16
N LYS A 37 -17.15 6.02 -3.66
CA LYS A 37 -16.62 5.79 -2.33
C LYS A 37 -15.62 4.64 -2.44
N GLY A 38 -14.36 4.93 -2.16
CA GLY A 38 -13.33 3.91 -2.02
C GLY A 38 -12.10 4.49 -1.35
N GLN A 39 -11.30 3.62 -0.75
CA GLN A 39 -10.00 4.05 -0.22
C GLN A 39 -9.05 4.41 -1.39
N ALA A 40 -8.10 5.30 -1.13
CA ALA A 40 -7.01 5.56 -2.04
C ALA A 40 -5.68 5.47 -1.30
N VAL A 41 -4.75 4.67 -1.82
CA VAL A 41 -3.39 4.55 -1.31
C VAL A 41 -2.44 4.89 -2.45
N PHE A 42 -1.60 5.90 -2.27
CA PHE A 42 -0.71 6.36 -3.33
C PHE A 42 0.57 6.98 -2.78
N PHE A 43 1.64 6.91 -3.56
CA PHE A 43 2.89 7.63 -3.29
C PHE A 43 2.94 8.91 -4.11
N GLU A 44 3.54 9.96 -3.55
CA GLU A 44 4.06 11.06 -4.35
C GLU A 44 5.39 10.64 -4.98
N ILE A 45 5.55 10.90 -6.27
CA ILE A 45 6.75 10.60 -7.05
C ILE A 45 7.43 11.91 -7.39
N ASP A 46 8.76 11.92 -7.40
CA ASP A 46 9.54 13.06 -7.88
C ASP A 46 8.98 13.56 -9.23
N PRO A 47 8.48 14.81 -9.31
CA PRO A 47 7.90 15.33 -10.55
C PRO A 47 8.92 15.41 -11.71
N ALA A 48 10.22 15.35 -11.43
CA ALA A 48 11.29 15.27 -12.42
C ALA A 48 11.58 13.84 -12.90
N TYR A 49 10.97 12.81 -12.30
CA TYR A 49 11.19 11.41 -12.70
C TYR A 49 10.84 11.16 -14.16
N ARG A 50 11.70 10.45 -14.90
CA ARG A 50 11.45 10.05 -16.29
C ARG A 50 11.89 8.62 -16.53
N HIS A 51 11.14 7.92 -17.38
CA HIS A 51 11.46 6.57 -17.82
C HIS A 51 10.91 6.34 -19.24
N PRO A 52 11.61 5.63 -20.14
CA PRO A 52 11.17 5.43 -21.53
C PRO A 52 9.80 4.77 -21.70
N TYR A 53 9.34 4.02 -20.68
CA TYR A 53 8.01 3.41 -20.68
C TYR A 53 6.86 4.42 -20.53
N PHE A 54 7.12 5.61 -19.97
CA PHE A 54 6.08 6.59 -19.66
C PHE A 54 6.19 7.86 -20.51
N ASP A 55 5.09 8.25 -21.18
CA ASP A 55 4.96 9.57 -21.82
C ASP A 55 4.61 10.66 -20.78
N ILE A 56 5.53 10.91 -19.84
CA ILE A 56 5.31 11.90 -18.76
C ILE A 56 5.21 13.32 -19.32
N GLU A 57 6.09 13.69 -20.26
CA GLU A 57 6.08 15.03 -20.87
C GLU A 57 4.79 15.32 -21.64
N GLY A 58 4.33 14.37 -22.47
CA GLY A 58 3.06 14.50 -23.17
C GLY A 58 1.87 14.58 -22.21
N CYS A 59 1.91 13.86 -21.08
CA CYS A 59 0.90 13.99 -20.03
C CYS A 59 0.95 15.34 -19.32
N TYR A 60 2.13 15.87 -19.02
CA TYR A 60 2.31 17.17 -18.38
C TYR A 60 1.80 18.30 -19.29
N ALA A 61 2.07 18.24 -20.59
CA ALA A 61 1.54 19.18 -21.57
C ALA A 61 -0.01 19.19 -21.62
N ARG A 62 -0.66 18.07 -21.31
CA ARG A 62 -2.13 17.95 -21.19
C ARG A 62 -2.66 18.26 -19.80
N CYS A 63 -1.79 18.31 -18.79
CA CYS A 63 -2.14 18.65 -17.42
C CYS A 63 -2.17 20.17 -17.27
N THR A 64 -3.16 20.79 -17.90
CA THR A 64 -3.39 22.24 -17.91
C THR A 64 -4.68 22.60 -17.18
N ALA A 65 -4.72 23.82 -16.62
CA ALA A 65 -5.91 24.31 -15.92
C ALA A 65 -7.15 24.25 -16.82
N LYS A 66 -8.30 24.02 -16.21
CA LYS A 66 -9.59 24.00 -16.91
C LYS A 66 -9.93 25.40 -17.44
N PRO A 67 -10.89 25.52 -18.39
CA PRO A 67 -11.32 26.83 -18.90
C PRO A 67 -11.80 27.81 -17.82
N ASP A 68 -12.29 27.30 -16.68
CA ASP A 68 -12.70 28.10 -15.52
C ASP A 68 -11.55 28.45 -14.55
N GLY A 69 -10.30 28.19 -14.94
CA GLY A 69 -9.09 28.45 -14.15
C GLY A 69 -8.82 27.42 -13.04
N LYS A 70 -9.72 26.44 -12.83
CA LYS A 70 -9.52 25.43 -11.79
C LYS A 70 -8.38 24.46 -12.16
N PRO A 71 -7.67 23.91 -11.15
CA PRO A 71 -6.62 22.93 -11.40
C PRO A 71 -7.14 21.70 -12.13
N LYS A 72 -6.26 21.07 -12.93
CA LYS A 72 -6.52 19.75 -13.51
C LYS A 72 -6.45 18.70 -12.41
N ASN A 73 -7.52 17.92 -12.25
CA ASN A 73 -7.57 16.92 -11.18
C ASN A 73 -6.65 15.73 -11.45
N SER A 74 -6.58 15.25 -12.69
CA SER A 74 -5.79 14.08 -13.06
C SER A 74 -5.61 13.95 -14.57
N VAL A 75 -4.43 13.50 -14.98
CA VAL A 75 -4.10 12.95 -16.30
C VAL A 75 -3.35 11.65 -16.07
N TYR A 76 -3.90 10.53 -16.53
CA TYR A 76 -3.23 9.23 -16.38
C TYR A 76 -2.06 9.13 -17.35
N VAL A 77 -0.89 8.80 -16.81
CA VAL A 77 0.35 8.51 -17.54
C VAL A 77 0.43 7.03 -17.90
N SER A 78 0.13 6.16 -16.93
CA SER A 78 -0.01 4.72 -17.13
C SER A 78 -1.01 4.15 -16.13
N MET A 79 -1.60 3.01 -16.46
CA MET A 79 -2.46 2.20 -15.59
C MET A 79 -1.94 0.76 -15.46
N TYR A 80 -0.68 0.51 -15.87
CA TYR A 80 -0.11 -0.84 -15.91
C TYR A 80 1.41 -0.79 -15.76
N ARG A 81 1.98 -1.80 -15.08
CA ARG A 81 3.43 -2.01 -14.91
C ARG A 81 4.15 -0.76 -14.41
N VAL A 82 3.53 -0.03 -13.49
CA VAL A 82 4.09 1.21 -13.00
C VAL A 82 5.24 0.93 -12.05
N ILE A 83 5.03 0.07 -11.05
CA ILE A 83 6.04 -0.17 -10.00
C ILE A 83 7.36 -0.68 -10.57
N GLU A 84 7.32 -1.53 -11.59
CA GLU A 84 8.51 -2.12 -12.21
C GLU A 84 9.30 -1.15 -13.09
N HIS A 85 8.70 -0.01 -13.40
CA HIS A 85 9.31 1.08 -14.16
C HIS A 85 9.53 2.33 -13.32
N LEU A 86 9.52 2.21 -11.98
CA LEU A 86 9.93 3.25 -11.05
C LEU A 86 11.32 2.95 -10.47
N THR A 87 11.90 3.92 -9.76
CA THR A 87 13.08 3.71 -8.90
C THR A 87 12.73 4.07 -7.46
N VAL A 88 13.29 3.36 -6.47
CA VAL A 88 13.01 3.64 -5.06
C VAL A 88 13.39 5.08 -4.67
N SER A 89 14.44 5.64 -5.29
CA SER A 89 14.85 7.04 -5.09
C SER A 89 13.80 8.07 -5.51
N ALA A 90 12.93 7.75 -6.48
CA ALA A 90 11.90 8.65 -6.96
C ALA A 90 10.62 8.63 -6.10
N ILE A 91 10.47 7.61 -5.24
CA ILE A 91 9.28 7.44 -4.39
C ILE A 91 9.42 8.33 -3.15
N GLY A 92 8.53 9.31 -3.01
CA GLY A 92 8.43 10.23 -1.87
C GLY A 92 7.54 9.69 -0.75
N ASN A 93 6.69 10.56 -0.19
CA ASN A 93 5.75 10.21 0.88
C ASN A 93 4.65 9.27 0.39
N LEU A 94 4.17 8.41 1.29
CA LEU A 94 2.97 7.60 1.10
C LEU A 94 1.75 8.33 1.64
N TYR A 95 0.61 8.22 0.98
CA TYR A 95 -0.65 8.83 1.40
C TYR A 95 -1.76 7.79 1.50
N LEU A 96 -2.43 7.75 2.65
CA LEU A 96 -3.55 6.88 2.97
C LEU A 96 -4.83 7.71 3.01
N THR A 97 -5.76 7.46 2.12
CA THR A 97 -7.03 8.19 2.05
C THR A 97 -8.20 7.28 2.35
N THR A 98 -8.98 7.69 3.34
CA THR A 98 -10.21 7.00 3.75
C THR A 98 -11.29 7.13 2.67
N ALA A 99 -12.30 6.26 2.71
CA ALA A 99 -13.43 6.31 1.76
C ALA A 99 -14.25 7.62 1.83
N MET A 100 -14.07 8.42 2.89
CA MET A 100 -14.66 9.77 3.03
C MET A 100 -13.76 10.90 2.51
N GLY A 101 -12.57 10.58 1.99
CA GLY A 101 -11.65 11.55 1.40
C GLY A 101 -10.71 12.26 2.38
N ALA A 102 -10.67 11.84 3.66
CA ALA A 102 -9.62 12.31 4.58
C ALA A 102 -8.30 11.59 4.26
N THR A 103 -7.21 12.35 4.07
CA THR A 103 -5.89 11.84 3.67
C THR A 103 -4.86 12.02 4.80
N LEU A 104 -4.03 11.00 5.02
CA LEU A 104 -2.91 10.98 5.95
C LEU A 104 -1.62 10.76 5.17
N GLY A 105 -0.61 11.61 5.37
CA GLY A 105 0.73 11.41 4.81
C GLY A 105 1.64 10.65 5.78
N LEU A 106 2.41 9.70 5.26
CA LEU A 106 3.46 8.95 5.95
C LEU A 106 4.79 9.19 5.24
N SER A 107 5.79 9.64 6.00
CA SER A 107 7.15 9.79 5.50
C SER A 107 7.88 8.46 5.49
N ARG A 108 8.89 8.35 4.61
CA ARG A 108 9.79 7.20 4.60
C ARG A 108 10.52 7.08 5.95
N GLY A 109 10.47 5.89 6.54
CA GLY A 109 11.21 5.55 7.75
C GLY A 109 12.71 5.43 7.46
N GLY A 110 13.53 5.67 8.50
CA GLY A 110 14.98 5.57 8.39
C GLY A 110 15.54 4.14 8.37
N ALA A 111 14.75 3.16 8.80
CA ALA A 111 15.13 1.75 8.86
C ALA A 111 13.89 0.85 8.81
N LEU A 112 14.10 -0.43 8.48
CA LEU A 112 13.09 -1.47 8.64
C LEU A 112 12.80 -1.71 10.13
N PRO A 113 11.59 -2.16 10.49
CA PRO A 113 11.28 -2.50 11.87
C PRO A 113 12.11 -3.69 12.38
N PRO A 114 12.21 -3.85 13.72
CA PRO A 114 12.86 -5.01 14.31
C PRO A 114 12.14 -6.30 13.94
N ILE A 115 12.92 -7.37 13.76
CA ILE A 115 12.39 -8.71 13.49
C ILE A 115 11.77 -9.28 14.77
N VAL A 116 10.55 -9.78 14.66
CA VAL A 116 9.83 -10.47 15.74
C VAL A 116 9.57 -11.91 15.28
N PRO A 117 9.95 -12.93 16.08
CA PRO A 117 9.78 -14.33 15.70
C PRO A 117 8.33 -14.76 15.90
N GLU A 118 7.47 -14.45 14.94
CA GLU A 118 6.05 -14.81 14.94
C GLU A 118 5.55 -15.00 13.50
N ARG A 119 4.30 -15.43 13.34
CA ARG A 119 3.65 -15.48 12.03
C ARG A 119 3.20 -14.07 11.64
N HIS A 120 3.27 -13.80 10.35
CA HIS A 120 2.94 -12.55 9.72
C HIS A 120 1.80 -12.74 8.74
N MET A 121 1.03 -11.67 8.51
CA MET A 121 0.06 -11.61 7.42
C MET A 121 0.38 -10.42 6.53
N TYR A 122 0.74 -10.69 5.29
CA TYR A 122 1.06 -9.70 4.29
C TYR A 122 -0.08 -9.59 3.30
N GLN A 123 -0.51 -8.36 3.05
CA GLN A 123 -1.37 -8.05 1.93
C GLN A 123 -0.53 -7.36 0.86
N ASP A 124 -0.42 -8.01 -0.29
CA ASP A 124 0.21 -7.42 -1.47
C ASP A 124 -0.77 -6.40 -2.08
N LEU A 125 -0.27 -5.22 -2.41
CA LEU A 125 -1.08 -4.12 -2.96
C LEU A 125 -0.85 -3.94 -4.46
N THR A 126 0.39 -4.10 -4.91
CA THR A 126 0.80 -4.02 -6.33
C THR A 126 2.10 -4.82 -6.50
N PRO A 127 2.33 -5.50 -7.64
CA PRO A 127 1.50 -5.54 -8.86
C PRO A 127 0.30 -6.49 -8.79
N ILE A 128 0.17 -7.25 -7.70
CA ILE A 128 -0.96 -8.15 -7.45
C ILE A 128 -1.64 -7.78 -6.13
N ASN A 129 -2.86 -8.30 -5.93
CA ASN A 129 -3.65 -8.08 -4.72
C ASN A 129 -3.91 -9.40 -3.98
N SER A 130 -2.87 -9.96 -3.36
CA SER A 130 -2.91 -11.25 -2.69
C SER A 130 -2.84 -11.10 -1.16
N LEU A 131 -3.32 -12.10 -0.43
CA LEU A 131 -3.19 -12.16 1.04
C LEU A 131 -2.41 -13.41 1.42
N VAL A 132 -1.29 -13.24 2.11
CA VAL A 132 -0.32 -14.29 2.39
C VAL A 132 -0.06 -14.37 3.89
N ALA A 133 -0.15 -15.57 4.45
CA ALA A 133 0.38 -15.90 5.77
C ALA A 133 1.84 -16.35 5.61
N SER A 134 2.72 -15.88 6.48
CA SER A 134 4.16 -16.13 6.35
C SER A 134 4.84 -16.28 7.71
N ILE A 135 5.94 -17.01 7.78
CA ILE A 135 6.88 -16.97 8.92
C ILE A 135 8.08 -16.06 8.66
N LEU A 136 8.18 -15.50 7.45
CA LEU A 136 9.28 -14.65 7.04
C LEU A 136 9.03 -13.23 7.53
N ASP A 137 10.06 -12.59 8.08
CA ASP A 137 10.03 -11.16 8.35
C ASP A 137 9.86 -10.36 7.04
N PRO A 138 9.47 -9.08 7.09
CA PRO A 138 9.14 -8.31 5.89
C PRO A 138 10.26 -8.26 4.85
N ALA A 139 11.53 -8.22 5.29
CA ALA A 139 12.66 -8.19 4.36
C ALA A 139 12.88 -9.57 3.72
N ALA A 140 12.76 -10.65 4.49
CA ALA A 140 12.83 -12.00 3.97
C ALA A 140 11.67 -12.32 3.03
N TYR A 141 10.44 -11.92 3.36
CA TYR A 141 9.26 -12.06 2.51
C TYR A 141 9.46 -11.33 1.18
N TYR A 142 9.89 -10.06 1.22
CA TYR A 142 10.16 -9.29 0.01
C TYR A 142 11.20 -9.99 -0.90
N ARG A 143 12.30 -10.46 -0.32
CA ARG A 143 13.34 -11.18 -1.08
C ARG A 143 12.80 -12.46 -1.71
N ASP A 144 11.96 -13.21 -0.99
CA ASP A 144 11.35 -14.45 -1.47
C ASP A 144 10.33 -14.24 -2.60
N VAL A 145 9.72 -13.06 -2.69
CA VAL A 145 8.76 -12.75 -3.77
C VAL A 145 9.44 -12.06 -4.97
N THR A 146 10.63 -11.47 -4.78
CA THR A 146 11.28 -10.63 -5.79
C THR A 146 12.68 -11.12 -6.19
N THR A 147 13.69 -10.91 -5.36
CA THR A 147 15.10 -11.02 -5.76
C THR A 147 15.70 -12.41 -5.64
N ALA A 148 15.14 -13.26 -4.77
CA ALA A 148 15.65 -14.60 -4.49
C ALA A 148 14.48 -15.55 -4.24
N PRO A 149 13.63 -15.80 -5.26
CA PRO A 149 12.37 -16.49 -5.03
C PRO A 149 12.55 -17.98 -4.76
N SER A 150 11.85 -18.49 -3.76
CA SER A 150 11.69 -19.94 -3.54
C SER A 150 10.79 -20.60 -4.59
N HIS A 151 10.11 -19.81 -5.41
CA HIS A 151 9.21 -20.23 -6.49
C HIS A 151 9.74 -19.86 -7.89
N SER A 152 9.15 -20.43 -8.95
CA SER A 152 9.60 -20.24 -10.34
C SER A 152 9.25 -18.87 -10.96
N PHE A 153 8.66 -17.96 -10.20
CA PHE A 153 8.29 -16.63 -10.66
C PHE A 153 8.69 -15.58 -9.63
N SER A 154 8.87 -14.34 -10.08
CA SER A 154 9.13 -13.19 -9.21
C SER A 154 8.54 -11.92 -9.79
N PHE A 155 8.33 -10.94 -8.92
CA PHE A 155 8.02 -9.58 -9.33
C PHE A 155 9.27 -8.69 -9.30
N PRO A 156 9.45 -7.79 -10.29
CA PRO A 156 10.57 -6.84 -10.29
C PRO A 156 10.51 -5.80 -9.15
N GLY A 157 9.31 -5.58 -8.60
CA GLY A 157 9.07 -4.74 -7.43
C GLY A 157 7.69 -5.03 -6.85
N MET A 158 7.47 -4.64 -5.60
CA MET A 158 6.23 -4.90 -4.88
C MET A 158 5.98 -3.83 -3.82
N CYS A 159 4.71 -3.48 -3.60
CA CYS A 159 4.27 -2.80 -2.38
C CYS A 159 3.32 -3.70 -1.61
N PHE A 160 3.53 -3.83 -0.31
CA PHE A 160 2.75 -4.66 0.58
C PHE A 160 2.64 -4.03 1.97
N VAL A 161 1.68 -4.52 2.76
CA VAL A 161 1.42 -4.07 4.12
C VAL A 161 1.35 -5.27 5.05
N GLU A 162 1.88 -5.13 6.26
CA GLU A 162 1.71 -6.13 7.31
C GLU A 162 0.44 -5.83 8.11
N LEU A 163 -0.45 -6.82 8.18
CA LEU A 163 -1.72 -6.73 8.90
C LEU A 163 -1.66 -7.44 10.26
N GLU A 164 -2.42 -6.91 11.21
CA GLU A 164 -2.47 -7.40 12.59
C GLU A 164 -3.08 -8.80 12.69
N LEU A 165 -2.39 -9.71 13.38
CA LEU A 165 -2.86 -11.07 13.66
C LEU A 165 -3.21 -11.27 15.14
N GLY A 166 -2.92 -10.29 16.01
CA GLY A 166 -3.10 -10.41 17.45
C GLY A 166 -2.44 -11.68 17.98
N ARG A 167 -3.18 -12.46 18.77
CA ARG A 167 -2.66 -13.72 19.35
C ARG A 167 -2.39 -14.82 18.31
N LEU A 168 -3.04 -14.77 17.14
CA LEU A 168 -2.87 -15.78 16.08
C LEU A 168 -1.45 -15.79 15.50
N ALA A 169 -0.72 -14.68 15.63
CA ALA A 169 0.67 -14.60 15.21
C ALA A 169 1.53 -15.69 15.90
N ARG A 170 1.21 -16.02 17.15
CA ARG A 170 2.00 -16.94 17.99
C ARG A 170 1.26 -18.25 18.25
N ASP A 171 -0.06 -18.18 18.37
CA ASP A 171 -0.91 -19.31 18.72
C ASP A 171 -2.15 -19.32 17.81
N PRO A 172 -2.02 -19.87 16.58
CA PRO A 172 -3.14 -19.93 15.64
C PRO A 172 -4.22 -20.95 16.03
N GLU A 173 -3.94 -21.88 16.95
CA GLU A 173 -4.89 -22.90 17.40
C GLU A 173 -5.78 -22.34 18.53
N ASP A 174 -5.17 -21.84 19.60
CA ASP A 174 -5.89 -21.45 20.83
C ASP A 174 -5.94 -19.93 21.08
N GLY A 175 -5.15 -19.14 20.33
CA GLY A 175 -5.08 -17.69 20.49
C GLY A 175 -6.44 -17.04 20.23
N GLN A 176 -6.96 -16.27 21.19
CA GLN A 176 -8.27 -15.61 21.02
C GLN A 176 -8.21 -14.40 20.07
N ASP A 177 -9.31 -14.21 19.33
CA ASP A 177 -9.49 -13.14 18.35
C ASP A 177 -9.83 -11.85 19.09
N GLU A 178 -8.81 -11.07 19.46
CA GLU A 178 -8.96 -9.77 20.14
C GLU A 178 -9.48 -8.68 19.16
N ASP A 179 -10.73 -8.83 18.68
CA ASP A 179 -11.42 -7.87 17.79
C ASP A 179 -10.82 -7.76 16.36
N LEU A 180 -10.27 -8.87 15.84
CA LEU A 180 -9.84 -8.95 14.44
C LEU A 180 -11.07 -8.92 13.50
N PRO A 181 -11.13 -8.01 12.50
CA PRO A 181 -12.29 -7.83 11.64
C PRO A 181 -12.33 -8.81 10.45
N TYR A 182 -11.55 -9.89 10.47
CA TYR A 182 -11.48 -10.80 9.32
C TYR A 182 -12.71 -11.71 9.28
N PRO A 183 -13.53 -11.68 8.22
CA PRO A 183 -14.71 -12.54 8.13
C PRO A 183 -14.38 -14.01 7.85
N PHE A 184 -13.10 -14.34 7.67
CA PHE A 184 -12.58 -15.66 7.28
C PHE A 184 -11.67 -16.27 8.36
N MET A 185 -11.97 -16.03 9.64
CA MET A 185 -11.13 -16.46 10.78
C MET A 185 -10.71 -17.94 10.74
N GLN A 186 -11.65 -18.85 10.46
CA GLN A 186 -11.33 -20.28 10.39
C GLN A 186 -10.30 -20.59 9.30
N HIS A 187 -10.53 -20.10 8.08
CA HIS A 187 -9.61 -20.27 6.95
C HIS A 187 -8.23 -19.64 7.23
N LEU A 188 -8.21 -18.48 7.92
CA LEU A 188 -6.97 -17.85 8.34
C LEU A 188 -6.18 -18.73 9.33
N ARG A 189 -6.84 -19.34 10.32
CA ARG A 189 -6.19 -20.27 11.26
C ARG A 189 -5.62 -21.49 10.55
N GLU A 190 -6.42 -22.11 9.67
CA GLU A 190 -5.97 -23.25 8.87
C GLU A 190 -4.72 -22.88 8.04
N ALA A 191 -4.73 -21.71 7.40
CA ALA A 191 -3.58 -21.23 6.65
C ALA A 191 -2.32 -20.99 7.51
N LEU A 192 -2.48 -20.44 8.73
CA LEU A 192 -1.39 -20.20 9.67
C LEU A 192 -0.82 -21.51 10.25
N LEU A 193 -1.66 -22.53 10.45
CA LEU A 193 -1.27 -23.86 10.93
C LEU A 193 -0.52 -24.67 9.87
N GLU A 194 -0.75 -24.42 8.59
CA GLU A 194 -0.01 -25.05 7.50
C GLU A 194 1.44 -24.56 7.36
N LEU A 195 1.82 -23.47 8.02
CA LEU A 195 3.15 -22.90 7.91
C LEU A 195 4.19 -23.77 8.63
N ASP A 196 5.27 -24.08 7.92
CA ASP A 196 6.37 -24.90 8.39
C ASP A 196 7.73 -24.25 8.01
N PRO A 197 8.68 -24.13 8.95
CA PRO A 197 9.97 -23.48 8.70
C PRO A 197 10.81 -24.04 7.55
N VAL A 198 10.62 -25.31 7.19
CA VAL A 198 11.45 -26.03 6.23
C VAL A 198 10.72 -26.18 4.90
N THR A 199 9.45 -26.54 4.94
CA THR A 199 8.70 -27.00 3.76
C THR A 199 7.73 -25.97 3.23
N LYS A 200 7.26 -25.03 4.07
CA LYS A 200 6.20 -24.09 3.69
C LYS A 200 6.23 -22.80 4.48
N GLN A 201 7.14 -21.91 4.10
CA GLN A 201 7.35 -20.64 4.79
C GLN A 201 6.27 -19.58 4.45
N ASN A 202 5.59 -19.75 3.31
CA ASN A 202 4.51 -18.90 2.83
C ASN A 202 3.27 -19.73 2.48
N LYS A 203 2.09 -19.19 2.80
CA LYS A 203 0.79 -19.75 2.43
C LYS A 203 -0.11 -18.64 1.91
N LEU A 204 -0.51 -18.77 0.65
CA LEU A 204 -1.51 -17.90 0.05
C LEU A 204 -2.87 -18.17 0.70
N VAL A 205 -3.36 -17.21 1.49
CA VAL A 205 -4.68 -17.23 2.12
C VAL A 205 -5.73 -16.92 1.04
N HIS A 206 -5.54 -15.83 0.30
CA HIS A 206 -6.40 -15.45 -0.82
C HIS A 206 -5.56 -15.08 -2.04
N ARG A 207 -5.92 -15.66 -3.20
CA ARG A 207 -5.27 -15.35 -4.49
C ARG A 207 -5.60 -13.95 -4.98
N VAL A 208 -6.80 -13.48 -4.68
CA VAL A 208 -7.33 -12.15 -5.00
C VAL A 208 -8.03 -11.66 -3.75
N HIS A 209 -7.54 -10.58 -3.16
CA HIS A 209 -8.06 -9.99 -1.94
C HIS A 209 -8.50 -8.55 -2.17
N SER A 210 -9.47 -8.09 -1.37
CA SER A 210 -9.89 -6.69 -1.39
C SER A 210 -8.71 -5.80 -1.03
N LEU A 211 -8.42 -4.80 -1.86
CA LEU A 211 -7.42 -3.78 -1.55
C LEU A 211 -7.91 -2.76 -0.51
N GLU A 212 -9.20 -2.77 -0.19
CA GLU A 212 -9.75 -1.98 0.90
C GLU A 212 -9.72 -2.78 2.20
N PHE A 213 -9.16 -2.17 3.24
CA PHE A 213 -9.06 -2.74 4.58
C PHE A 213 -9.11 -1.65 5.64
N PRO A 214 -9.58 -1.94 6.87
CA PRO A 214 -9.53 -0.97 7.96
C PRO A 214 -8.06 -0.62 8.26
N TYR A 215 -7.68 0.66 8.18
CA TYR A 215 -6.29 1.05 8.42
C TYR A 215 -5.83 0.78 9.87
N ARG A 216 -6.75 0.58 10.81
CA ARG A 216 -6.43 0.08 12.16
C ARG A 216 -5.75 -1.30 12.17
N MET A 217 -5.89 -2.07 11.09
CA MET A 217 -5.25 -3.37 10.93
C MET A 217 -3.80 -3.27 10.48
N VAL A 218 -3.31 -2.10 10.09
CA VAL A 218 -1.89 -1.93 9.74
C VAL A 218 -1.07 -2.10 11.02
N LYS A 219 -0.25 -3.15 11.07
CA LYS A 219 0.52 -3.51 12.26
C LYS A 219 1.68 -2.54 12.48
N GLN A 220 2.61 -2.48 11.52
CA GLN A 220 3.80 -1.62 11.62
C GLN A 220 3.80 -0.51 10.56
N GLY A 221 3.36 -0.81 9.34
CA GLY A 221 3.39 0.13 8.23
C GLY A 221 3.42 -0.59 6.89
N PHE A 222 3.83 0.15 5.87
CA PHE A 222 3.86 -0.26 4.48
C PHE A 222 5.28 -0.43 3.99
N TYR A 223 5.49 -1.37 3.09
CA TYR A 223 6.77 -1.68 2.49
C TYR A 223 6.68 -1.51 0.99
N VAL A 224 7.68 -0.92 0.38
CA VAL A 224 7.80 -0.86 -1.08
C VAL A 224 9.24 -1.13 -1.48
N GLY A 225 9.42 -2.00 -2.46
CA GLY A 225 10.73 -2.36 -2.97
C GLY A 225 10.72 -2.52 -4.48
N ILE A 226 11.87 -2.23 -5.08
CA ILE A 226 12.14 -2.43 -6.51
C ILE A 226 13.56 -2.99 -6.61
N GLY A 227 13.69 -4.16 -7.24
CA GLY A 227 14.95 -4.89 -7.28
C GLY A 227 15.48 -5.18 -5.86
N PRO A 228 16.76 -4.93 -5.56
CA PRO A 228 17.35 -5.24 -4.24
C PRO A 228 16.98 -4.24 -3.14
N GLU A 229 16.34 -3.12 -3.48
CA GLU A 229 16.00 -2.06 -2.53
C GLU A 229 14.63 -2.31 -1.90
N LEU A 230 14.55 -2.12 -0.58
CA LEU A 230 13.30 -2.17 0.18
C LEU A 230 13.27 -0.99 1.16
N VAL A 231 12.19 -0.24 1.15
CA VAL A 231 11.96 0.87 2.09
C VAL A 231 10.65 0.68 2.84
N PHE A 232 10.58 1.31 4.01
CA PHE A 232 9.46 1.18 4.94
C PHE A 232 8.84 2.54 5.24
N TYR A 233 7.51 2.54 5.36
CA TYR A 233 6.68 3.69 5.68
C TYR A 233 5.94 3.39 6.98
N PRO A 234 6.48 3.81 8.14
CA PRO A 234 5.90 3.49 9.44
C PRO A 234 4.51 4.11 9.58
N MET A 235 3.58 3.30 10.09
CA MET A 235 2.29 3.81 10.51
C MET A 235 2.44 4.68 11.76
N LEU A 236 1.67 5.77 11.85
CA LEU A 236 1.70 6.62 13.03
C LEU A 236 1.09 5.89 14.24
N ALA A 237 1.63 6.14 15.43
CA ALA A 237 1.06 5.63 16.66
C ALA A 237 -0.41 6.06 16.82
N GLN A 238 -1.26 5.17 17.35
CA GLN A 238 -2.69 5.47 17.51
C GLN A 238 -2.98 6.75 18.31
N GLN A 239 -2.14 7.07 19.30
CA GLN A 239 -2.27 8.31 20.08
C GLN A 239 -2.06 9.55 19.20
N VAL A 240 -1.09 9.52 18.28
CA VAL A 240 -0.83 10.59 17.31
C VAL A 240 -1.99 10.70 16.34
N LEU A 241 -2.49 9.59 15.81
CA LEU A 241 -3.64 9.58 14.91
C LEU A 241 -4.89 10.19 15.56
N ARG A 242 -5.17 9.85 16.82
CA ARG A 242 -6.32 10.39 17.57
C ARG A 242 -6.19 11.88 17.86
N ARG A 243 -4.97 12.33 18.21
CA ARG A 243 -4.71 13.72 18.61
C ARG A 243 -4.61 14.66 17.41
N ASP A 244 -3.81 14.28 16.41
CA ASP A 244 -3.38 15.16 15.33
C ASP A 244 -4.15 14.92 14.02
N HIS A 245 -4.75 13.73 13.86
CA HIS A 245 -5.52 13.36 12.67
C HIS A 245 -6.94 12.84 13.00
N PRO A 246 -7.72 13.52 13.88
CA PRO A 246 -8.98 12.99 14.40
C PRO A 246 -10.06 12.74 13.34
N ASN A 247 -10.06 13.51 12.25
CA ASN A 247 -11.00 13.29 11.14
C ASN A 247 -10.66 12.02 10.37
N TRP A 248 -9.38 11.84 10.04
CA TRP A 248 -8.89 10.64 9.38
C TRP A 248 -9.10 9.39 10.26
N TRP A 249 -8.72 9.48 11.54
CA TRP A 249 -8.85 8.37 12.49
C TRP A 249 -10.29 7.85 12.61
N ARG A 250 -11.29 8.75 12.62
CA ARG A 250 -12.70 8.38 12.71
C ARG A 250 -13.24 7.69 11.45
N SER A 251 -12.66 7.96 10.28
CA SER A 251 -13.08 7.37 9.00
C SER A 251 -12.16 6.25 8.51
N ALA A 252 -11.16 5.85 9.30
CA ALA A 252 -10.13 4.89 8.92
C ALA A 252 -10.54 3.41 9.07
N ASN A 253 -11.69 3.12 9.70
CA ASN A 253 -12.11 1.76 10.06
C ASN A 253 -13.08 1.09 9.07
N LEU A 254 -13.34 1.77 7.94
CA LEU A 254 -14.42 1.54 6.96
C LEU A 254 -15.83 1.82 7.51
#